data_AF-J5KHW5-F1
#
_entry.id   AF-J5KHW5-F1
#
_cell.length_a   1.000
_cell.length_b   1.000
_cell.length_c   1.000
_cell.angle_alpha   90.00
_cell.angle_beta   90.00
_cell.angle_gamma   90.00
#
_symmetry.space_group_name_H-M   'P 1'
#
loop_
_entity.id
_entity.type
_entity.pdbx_description
1 polymer ?
#
loop_
_entity_poly.entity_id
_entity_poly.type
_entity_poly.pdbx_seq_one_letter_code
_entity_poly.pdbx_strand_id
1 'polypeptide(L)'
;MKPLFPSVDVSGYTIIEFDVNENGKVIKPRSKESKCLLLNKKTDQKEFKDCGVFIYESIAASRYIKFSKPINSDGKSCRLQNQQHKFTFINKKGADYKYFENIRKSPDLKDMSHKEITPLKTPVDQARPRDY
;
A
#
# COMPACT_ATOMS: atom_id res chain seq x y z
N MET A 1 11.24 -4.33 -2.77
CA MET A 1 11.56 -5.20 -1.61
C MET A 1 10.26 -5.45 -0.85
N LYS A 2 10.04 -6.67 -0.32
CA LYS A 2 8.88 -6.93 0.56
C LYS A 2 9.18 -6.35 1.95
N PRO A 3 8.20 -5.72 2.64
CA PRO A 3 8.42 -5.25 4.00
C PRO A 3 8.79 -6.42 4.91
N LEU A 4 9.66 -6.15 5.89
CA LEU A 4 9.96 -7.11 6.93
C LEU A 4 8.73 -7.26 7.83
N PHE A 5 8.45 -8.49 8.24
CA PHE A 5 7.37 -8.73 9.19
C PHE A 5 7.83 -8.22 10.56
N PRO A 6 7.04 -7.40 11.27
CA PRO A 6 7.40 -6.95 12.61
C PRO A 6 7.43 -8.17 13.56
N SER A 7 8.18 -8.08 14.66
CA SER A 7 8.39 -9.20 15.60
C SER A 7 7.15 -9.62 16.42
N VAL A 8 5.95 -9.24 15.98
CA VAL A 8 4.69 -9.49 16.66
C VAL A 8 3.82 -10.47 15.86
N ASP A 9 3.13 -11.35 16.59
CA ASP A 9 2.32 -12.42 16.03
C ASP A 9 0.91 -11.94 15.64
N VAL A 10 0.84 -10.92 14.78
CA VAL A 10 -0.41 -10.32 14.33
C VAL A 10 -0.39 -10.11 12.82
N SER A 11 -1.50 -10.38 12.16
CA SER A 11 -1.68 -10.05 10.74
C SER A 11 -2.38 -8.71 10.57
N GLY A 12 -2.29 -8.11 9.39
CA GLY A 12 -2.90 -6.81 9.13
C GLY A 12 -2.47 -6.20 7.81
N TYR A 13 -2.69 -4.91 7.67
CA TYR A 13 -2.24 -4.14 6.52
C TYR A 13 -1.93 -2.69 6.88
N THR A 14 -1.17 -2.04 6.01
CA THR A 14 -0.94 -0.59 6.04
C THR A 14 -1.07 -0.02 4.64
N ILE A 15 -1.75 1.11 4.51
CA ILE A 15 -1.78 1.93 3.30
C ILE A 15 -0.81 3.08 3.49
N ILE A 16 0.26 3.09 2.70
CA ILE A 16 1.23 4.19 2.66
C ILE A 16 0.89 5.09 1.49
N GLU A 17 0.80 6.39 1.78
CA GLU A 17 0.68 7.44 0.78
C GLU A 17 2.05 8.11 0.59
N PHE A 18 2.39 8.42 -0.66
CA PHE A 18 3.67 9.00 -1.03
C PHE A 18 3.59 9.74 -2.36
N ASP A 19 4.59 10.56 -2.65
CA ASP A 19 4.77 11.16 -3.97
C ASP A 19 5.92 10.46 -4.70
N VAL A 20 5.96 10.59 -6.03
CA VAL A 20 7.06 10.14 -6.87
C VAL A 20 7.66 11.35 -7.57
N ASN A 21 8.97 11.53 -7.41
CA ASN A 21 9.66 12.62 -8.09
C ASN A 21 9.94 12.31 -9.57
N GLU A 22 10.47 13.31 -10.27
CA GLU A 22 10.86 13.27 -11.69
C GLU A 22 11.82 12.12 -12.06
N ASN A 23 12.57 11.60 -11.09
CA ASN A 23 13.51 10.49 -11.29
C ASN A 23 12.87 9.11 -11.03
N GLY A 24 11.58 9.04 -10.72
CA GLY A 24 10.90 7.79 -10.37
C GLY A 24 11.16 7.33 -8.93
N LYS A 25 11.65 8.22 -8.04
CA LYS A 25 11.93 7.90 -6.63
C LYS A 25 10.76 8.32 -5.73
N VAL A 26 10.39 7.44 -4.82
CA VAL A 26 9.42 7.70 -3.76
C VAL A 26 9.94 8.77 -2.79
N ILE A 27 9.12 9.76 -2.50
CA ILE A 27 9.38 10.84 -1.54
C ILE A 27 8.18 11.04 -0.61
N LYS A 28 8.43 11.61 0.58
CA LYS A 28 7.41 11.92 1.61
C LYS A 28 6.45 10.75 1.95
N PRO A 29 6.93 9.50 2.12
CA PRO A 29 6.05 8.40 2.48
C PRO A 29 5.46 8.60 3.89
N ARG A 30 4.14 8.45 4.02
CA ARG A 30 3.40 8.54 5.27
C ARG A 30 2.32 7.47 5.36
N SER A 31 1.99 7.04 6.56
CA SER A 31 0.86 6.13 6.77
C SER A 31 -0.45 6.88 6.66
N LYS A 32 -1.34 6.41 5.79
CA LYS A 32 -2.73 6.87 5.70
C LYS A 32 -3.66 6.03 6.57
N GLU A 33 -3.43 4.72 6.60
CA GLU A 33 -4.23 3.76 7.35
C GLU A 33 -3.34 2.59 7.77
N SER A 34 -3.52 2.07 8.97
CA SER A 34 -2.81 0.88 9.43
C SER A 34 -3.70 0.10 10.37
N LYS A 35 -3.97 -1.16 10.04
CA LYS A 35 -4.90 -2.01 10.78
C LYS A 35 -4.34 -3.39 11.05
N CYS A 36 -4.67 -3.91 12.23
CA CYS A 36 -4.39 -5.26 12.69
C CYS A 36 -5.68 -6.08 12.64
N LEU A 37 -5.55 -7.32 12.21
CA LEU A 37 -6.62 -8.30 12.27
C LEU A 37 -6.66 -8.90 13.68
N LEU A 38 -7.71 -8.60 14.43
CA LEU A 38 -7.86 -9.01 15.82
C LEU A 38 -9.18 -9.75 16.02
N LEU A 39 -9.21 -10.71 16.94
CA LEU A 39 -10.44 -11.39 17.34
C LEU A 39 -11.28 -10.46 18.22
N ASN A 40 -12.53 -10.24 17.83
CA ASN A 40 -13.51 -9.56 18.66
C ASN A 40 -14.08 -10.55 19.67
N LYS A 41 -13.75 -10.37 20.96
CA LYS A 41 -14.19 -11.28 22.03
C LYS A 41 -15.70 -11.35 22.23
N LYS A 42 -16.47 -10.37 21.74
CA LYS A 42 -17.93 -10.32 21.90
C LYS A 42 -18.66 -11.09 20.79
N THR A 43 -18.14 -11.03 19.57
CA THR A 43 -18.77 -11.65 18.39
C THR A 43 -18.06 -12.92 17.93
N ASP A 44 -16.88 -13.21 18.49
CA ASP A 44 -15.97 -14.28 18.10
C ASP A 44 -15.53 -14.22 16.62
N GLN A 45 -15.59 -13.02 16.03
CA GLN A 45 -15.22 -12.76 14.63
C GLN A 45 -13.95 -11.94 14.55
N LYS A 46 -13.18 -12.13 13.48
CA LYS A 46 -11.99 -11.32 13.20
C LYS A 46 -12.38 -10.01 12.52
N GLU A 47 -11.86 -8.91 13.04
CA GLU A 47 -12.09 -7.57 12.52
C GLU A 47 -10.78 -6.77 12.43
N PHE A 48 -10.74 -5.84 11.48
CA PHE A 48 -9.61 -4.93 11.34
C PHE A 48 -9.75 -3.74 12.28
N LYS A 49 -8.78 -3.56 13.18
CA LYS A 49 -8.70 -2.40 14.10
C LYS A 49 -7.45 -1.59 13.84
N ASP A 50 -7.53 -0.28 14.08
CA ASP A 50 -6.38 0.61 13.94
C ASP A 50 -5.22 0.16 14.82
N CYS A 51 -4.02 0.08 14.24
CA CYS A 51 -2.80 -0.28 14.95
C CYS A 51 -1.55 0.27 14.25
N GLY A 52 -0.53 0.64 15.03
CA GLY A 52 0.71 1.23 14.52
C GLY A 52 1.80 0.23 14.12
N VAL A 53 1.58 -1.06 14.34
CA VAL A 53 2.57 -2.15 14.28
C VAL A 53 3.36 -2.19 12.96
N PHE A 54 2.67 -1.96 11.84
CA PHE A 54 3.22 -2.18 10.50
C PHE A 54 3.71 -0.89 9.84
N ILE A 55 3.51 0.28 10.47
CA ILE A 55 3.75 1.59 9.86
C ILE A 55 5.21 1.77 9.48
N TYR A 56 6.13 1.51 10.42
CA TYR A 56 7.55 1.72 10.21
C TYR A 56 8.09 0.87 9.05
N GLU A 57 7.81 -0.44 9.08
CA GLU A 57 8.25 -1.37 8.04
C GLU A 57 7.65 -1.05 6.68
N SER A 58 6.39 -0.60 6.65
CA SER A 58 5.72 -0.18 5.42
C SER A 58 6.34 1.10 4.82
N ILE A 59 6.69 2.08 5.66
CA ILE A 59 7.40 3.30 5.23
C ILE A 59 8.82 2.96 4.75
N ALA A 60 9.52 2.06 5.43
CA ALA A 60 10.84 1.61 5.00
C ALA A 60 10.76 0.90 3.64
N ALA A 61 9.81 -0.02 3.47
CA ALA A 61 9.60 -0.75 2.23
C ALA A 61 9.16 0.13 1.06
N SER A 62 8.34 1.15 1.30
CA SER A 62 7.85 2.05 0.25
C SER A 62 8.99 2.79 -0.46
N ARG A 63 10.07 3.10 0.25
CA ARG A 63 11.27 3.74 -0.33
C ARG A 63 11.96 2.88 -1.40
N TYR A 64 11.70 1.57 -1.42
CA TYR A 64 12.25 0.64 -2.41
C TYR A 64 11.31 0.36 -3.59
N ILE A 65 10.13 0.99 -3.64
CA ILE A 65 9.27 0.94 -4.82
C ILE A 65 9.96 1.75 -5.92
N LYS A 66 10.16 1.12 -7.07
CA LYS A 66 10.78 1.75 -8.25
C LYS A 66 9.69 2.14 -9.23
N PHE A 67 9.70 3.39 -9.65
CA PHE A 67 8.92 3.86 -10.79
C PHE A 67 9.85 4.11 -11.96
N SER A 68 9.33 3.96 -13.18
CA SER A 68 9.95 4.60 -14.33
C SER A 68 9.89 6.12 -14.14
N LYS A 69 10.79 6.86 -14.81
CA LYS A 69 10.74 8.32 -14.80
C LYS A 69 9.37 8.77 -15.30
N PRO A 70 8.54 9.39 -14.47
CA PRO A 70 7.19 9.77 -14.86
C PRO A 70 7.26 10.89 -15.89
N ILE A 71 6.54 10.72 -16.99
CA ILE A 71 6.39 11.71 -18.06
C ILE A 71 4.92 12.12 -18.18
N ASN A 72 4.68 13.39 -18.49
CA ASN A 72 3.36 13.90 -18.80
C ASN A 72 2.98 13.62 -20.27
N SER A 73 1.77 14.03 -20.67
CA SER A 73 1.27 13.87 -22.04
C SER A 73 2.12 14.58 -23.10
N ASP A 74 2.90 15.59 -22.71
CA ASP A 74 3.81 16.32 -23.59
C ASP A 74 5.23 15.71 -23.65
N GLY A 75 5.43 14.55 -23.03
CA GLY A 75 6.74 13.88 -22.94
C GLY A 75 7.73 14.53 -21.98
N LYS A 76 7.30 15.50 -21.16
CA LYS A 76 8.14 16.17 -20.17
C LYS A 76 8.12 15.43 -18.83
N SER A 77 9.26 15.43 -18.15
CA SER A 77 9.39 14.87 -16.80
C SER A 77 8.42 15.54 -15.82
N CYS A 78 7.71 14.75 -15.01
CA CYS A 78 6.69 15.25 -14.09
C CYS A 78 6.81 14.63 -12.69
N ARG A 79 5.87 14.93 -11.79
CA ARG A 79 5.79 14.30 -10.45
C ARG A 79 4.43 13.65 -10.30
N LEU A 80 4.39 12.52 -9.62
CA LEU A 80 3.13 11.87 -9.24
C LEU A 80 2.85 12.20 -7.78
N GLN A 81 1.64 12.69 -7.48
CA GLN A 81 1.24 13.04 -6.12
C GLN A 81 0.24 12.04 -5.55
N ASN A 82 0.22 11.91 -4.22
CA ASN A 82 -0.79 11.13 -3.48
C ASN A 82 -0.93 9.67 -3.94
N GLN A 83 0.17 9.07 -4.37
CA GLN A 83 0.21 7.66 -4.75
C GLN A 83 0.05 6.81 -3.49
N GLN A 84 -0.70 5.72 -3.59
CA GLN A 84 -0.97 4.86 -2.45
C GLN A 84 -0.55 3.43 -2.75
N HIS A 85 0.01 2.76 -1.75
CA HIS A 85 0.33 1.35 -1.82
C HIS A 85 -0.08 0.64 -0.53
N LYS A 86 -0.78 -0.49 -0.67
CA LYS A 86 -1.22 -1.32 0.44
C LYS A 86 -0.22 -2.46 0.67
N PHE A 87 0.46 -2.42 1.81
CA PHE A 87 1.26 -3.53 2.30
C PHE A 87 0.40 -4.44 3.18
N THR A 88 0.40 -5.73 2.90
CA THR A 88 -0.35 -6.73 3.69
C THR A 88 0.61 -7.67 4.39
N PHE A 89 0.39 -7.87 5.68
CA PHE A 89 1.20 -8.66 6.58
C PHE A 89 0.35 -9.84 7.02
N ILE A 90 0.60 -11.02 6.47
CA ILE A 90 -0.09 -12.25 6.86
C ILE A 90 0.86 -13.12 7.68
N ASN A 91 0.48 -13.40 8.92
CA ASN A 91 1.12 -14.42 9.71
C ASN A 91 0.76 -15.81 9.15
N LYS A 92 1.72 -16.43 8.46
CA LYS A 92 1.53 -17.72 7.79
C LYS A 92 1.42 -18.92 8.73
N LYS A 93 1.78 -18.75 10.01
CA LYS A 93 1.75 -19.84 11.00
C LYS A 93 0.43 -19.91 11.76
N GLY A 94 -0.46 -18.93 11.58
CA GLY A 94 -1.71 -18.79 12.35
C GLY A 94 -2.99 -18.98 11.52
N ALA A 95 -4.12 -19.01 12.23
CA ALA A 95 -5.47 -19.09 11.65
C ALA A 95 -5.85 -17.88 10.77
N ASP A 96 -5.03 -16.82 10.75
CA ASP A 96 -5.19 -15.65 9.89
C ASP A 96 -5.00 -16.00 8.41
N TYR A 97 -4.13 -16.95 8.09
CA TYR A 97 -3.87 -17.34 6.71
C TYR A 97 -5.15 -17.76 5.97
N LYS A 98 -6.01 -18.58 6.62
CA LYS A 98 -7.32 -18.99 6.07
C LYS A 98 -8.28 -17.81 5.90
N TYR A 99 -8.26 -16.85 6.83
CA TYR A 99 -9.08 -15.63 6.73
C TYR A 99 -8.72 -14.83 5.48
N PHE A 100 -7.43 -14.59 5.24
CA PHE A 100 -6.97 -13.87 4.05
C PHE A 100 -7.18 -14.64 2.74
N GLU A 101 -7.05 -15.97 2.73
CA GLU A 101 -7.39 -16.77 1.55
C GLU A 101 -8.87 -16.67 1.17
N ASN A 102 -9.77 -16.71 2.16
CA ASN A 102 -11.20 -16.57 1.93
C ASN A 102 -11.54 -15.17 1.40
N ILE A 103 -10.93 -14.13 1.97
CA ILE A 103 -11.08 -12.75 1.47
C ILE A 103 -10.58 -12.61 0.04
N ARG A 104 -9.44 -13.22 -0.31
CA ARG A 104 -8.86 -13.14 -1.66
C ARG A 104 -9.73 -13.81 -2.73
N LYS A 105 -10.55 -14.78 -2.34
CA LYS A 105 -11.51 -15.46 -3.23
C LYS A 105 -12.79 -14.65 -3.47
N SER A 106 -13.08 -13.64 -2.62
CA SER A 106 -14.22 -12.75 -2.80
C SER A 106 -14.04 -11.88 -4.05
N PRO A 107 -15.03 -11.80 -4.96
CA PRO A 107 -14.93 -11.05 -6.22
C PRO A 107 -14.66 -9.55 -6.01
N ASP A 108 -15.14 -8.96 -4.90
CA ASP A 108 -14.94 -7.55 -4.57
C ASP A 108 -13.48 -7.17 -4.23
N LEU A 109 -12.60 -8.15 -4.00
CA LEU A 109 -11.18 -7.92 -3.69
C LEU A 109 -10.20 -8.47 -4.75
N LYS A 110 -10.68 -9.15 -5.80
CA LYS A 110 -9.80 -9.62 -6.90
C LYS A 110 -9.08 -8.46 -7.60
N ASP A 111 -9.67 -7.26 -7.58
CA ASP A 111 -9.10 -6.04 -8.16
C ASP A 111 -7.85 -5.51 -7.41
N MET A 112 -7.54 -6.05 -6.22
CA MET A 112 -6.43 -5.59 -5.36
C MET A 112 -5.22 -6.54 -5.31
N SER A 113 -5.32 -7.77 -5.82
CA SER A 113 -4.20 -8.76 -5.72
C SER A 113 -3.29 -8.81 -6.95
N HIS A 114 -3.74 -8.25 -8.08
CA HIS A 114 -2.95 -8.06 -9.29
C HIS A 114 -3.38 -6.76 -9.98
N LYS A 115 -3.09 -5.61 -9.38
CA LYS A 115 -2.32 -4.67 -10.20
C LYS A 115 -0.87 -5.11 -10.02
N GLU A 116 -0.45 -6.10 -10.83
CA GLU A 116 0.84 -5.93 -11.52
C GLU A 116 0.97 -4.45 -11.81
N ILE A 117 2.12 -3.84 -11.53
CA ILE A 117 2.44 -2.45 -11.86
C ILE A 117 1.86 -2.21 -13.25
N THR A 118 0.64 -1.72 -13.29
CA THR A 118 -0.06 -1.60 -14.55
C THR A 118 0.50 -0.26 -14.95
N PRO A 119 1.29 -0.17 -16.02
CA PRO A 119 1.65 1.13 -16.54
C PRO A 119 0.33 1.72 -17.06
N LEU A 120 -0.42 2.37 -16.19
CA LEU A 120 -1.76 2.90 -16.43
C LEU A 120 -1.91 4.08 -15.47
N LYS A 121 -2.03 5.32 -15.90
CA LYS A 121 -2.32 5.90 -17.22
C LYS A 121 -1.46 7.17 -17.34
N THR A 122 -1.19 7.60 -18.57
CA THR A 122 -0.79 8.99 -18.85
C THR A 122 -1.64 9.94 -17.99
N PRO A 123 -1.03 10.84 -17.20
CA PRO A 123 -1.81 11.77 -16.39
C PRO A 123 -2.34 12.86 -17.32
N VAL A 124 -3.47 12.59 -17.96
CA VAL A 124 -4.46 13.61 -18.21
C VAL A 124 -5.09 13.87 -16.83
N ASP A 125 -4.92 15.09 -16.31
CA ASP A 125 -5.61 15.66 -15.13
C ASP A 125 -5.00 15.62 -13.72
N GLN A 126 -3.69 15.39 -13.52
CA GLN A 126 -3.10 15.58 -12.17
C GLN A 126 -1.92 16.58 -12.08
N ALA A 127 -1.57 17.26 -13.18
CA ALA A 127 -0.62 18.37 -13.11
C ALA A 127 -1.35 19.65 -12.68
N ARG A 128 -1.29 20.00 -11.39
CA ARG A 128 -1.56 21.39 -10.99
C ARG A 128 -0.37 22.27 -11.43
N PRO A 129 -0.61 23.43 -12.07
CA PRO A 129 0.44 24.39 -12.39
C PRO A 129 1.20 24.83 -11.12
N ARG A 130 2.47 25.18 -11.28
CA ARG A 130 3.23 25.87 -10.23
C ARG A 130 2.63 27.26 -10.05
N ASP A 131 2.06 27.54 -8.89
CA ASP A 131 1.88 28.92 -8.44
C ASP A 131 3.28 29.48 -8.14
N TYR A 132 3.67 30.52 -8.89
CA TYR A 132 4.85 31.33 -8.65
C TYR A 132 4.53 32.46 -7.67
#